data_AF-A0A392PI37-F1
#
_entry.id   AF-A0A392PI37-F1
#
_cell.length_a   1.000
_cell.length_b   1.000
_cell.length_c   1.000
_cell.angle_alpha   90.00
_cell.angle_beta   90.00
_cell.angle_gamma   90.00
#
_symmetry.space_group_name_H-M   'P 1'
#
loop_
_entity.id
_entity.type
_entity.pdbx_description
1 polymer ?
#
loop_
_entity_poly.entity_id
_entity_poly.type
_entity_poly.pdbx_seq_one_letter_code
_entity_poly.pdbx_strand_id
1 'polypeptide(L)'
;MEELFRLLRTKGLKPDVVTWTSRIGAYSKKKLYLKCLEIFEEMIDASCYPDGGTAKVLLAACSNENQIEQVTSVIRTMHKDMKTVLSVA
;
A
#
# COMPACT_ATOMS: atom_id res chain seq x y z
N MET A 1 -3.27 -15.90 0.66
CA MET A 1 -2.76 -14.61 1.16
C MET A 1 -3.54 -14.15 2.37
N GLU A 2 -4.87 -13.97 2.26
CA GLU A 2 -5.73 -13.52 3.38
C GLU A 2 -5.62 -14.38 4.64
N GLU A 3 -5.69 -15.71 4.52
CA GLU A 3 -5.57 -16.60 5.69
C GLU A 3 -4.23 -16.47 6.41
N LEU A 4 -3.12 -16.38 5.66
CA LEU A 4 -1.79 -16.19 6.23
C LEU A 4 -1.70 -14.83 6.94
N PHE A 5 -2.27 -13.79 6.33
CA PHE A 5 -2.29 -12.45 6.92
C PHE A 5 -3.11 -12.40 8.23
N ARG A 6 -4.26 -13.08 8.26
CA ARG A 6 -5.08 -13.23 9.48
C ARG A 6 -4.32 -13.98 10.57
N LEU A 7 -3.62 -15.06 10.22
CA LEU A 7 -2.84 -15.86 11.16
C LEU A 7 -1.74 -15.03 11.84
N LEU A 8 -1.04 -14.17 11.11
CA LEU A 8 -0.03 -13.28 11.70
C LEU A 8 -0.65 -12.43 12.82
N ARG A 9 -1.82 -11.83 12.56
CA ARG A 9 -2.53 -11.01 13.55
C ARG A 9 -3.01 -11.80 14.75
N THR A 10 -3.56 -13.01 14.56
CA THR A 10 -4.02 -13.84 15.70
C THR A 10 -2.87 -14.33 16.57
N LYS A 11 -1.65 -14.41 16.01
CA LYS A 11 -0.42 -14.70 16.75
C LYS A 11 0.22 -13.46 17.40
N GLY A 12 -0.41 -12.29 17.29
CA GLY A 12 0.11 -11.04 17.85
C GLY A 12 1.30 -10.46 17.07
N LEU A 13 1.56 -10.96 15.85
CA LEU A 13 2.62 -10.44 14.98
C LEU A 13 2.09 -9.23 14.21
N LYS A 14 2.83 -8.13 14.24
CA LYS A 14 2.51 -6.92 13.48
C LYS A 14 3.01 -7.08 12.03
N PRO A 15 2.14 -7.01 11.02
CA PRO A 15 2.58 -7.00 9.64
C PRO A 15 3.43 -5.77 9.34
N ASP A 16 4.56 -5.97 8.66
CA ASP A 16 5.45 -4.91 8.20
C ASP A 16 5.16 -4.50 6.75
N VAL A 17 5.91 -3.53 6.25
CA VAL A 17 5.77 -2.97 4.89
C VAL A 17 5.84 -4.07 3.82
N VAL A 18 6.74 -5.04 4.00
CA VAL A 18 6.92 -6.16 3.07
C VAL A 18 5.69 -7.09 3.09
N THR A 19 5.16 -7.39 4.27
CA THR A 19 3.98 -8.22 4.44
C THR A 19 2.74 -7.58 3.79
N TRP A 20 2.52 -6.29 4.04
CA TRP A 20 1.43 -5.53 3.41
C TRP A 20 1.59 -5.44 1.89
N THR A 21 2.78 -5.09 1.41
CA THR A 21 3.07 -4.99 -0.02
C THR A 21 2.89 -6.34 -0.72
N SER A 22 3.25 -7.45 -0.06
CA SER A 22 2.99 -8.80 -0.56
C SER A 22 1.50 -9.11 -0.65
N ARG A 23 0.70 -8.65 0.33
CA ARG A 23 -0.75 -8.79 0.33
C ARG A 23 -1.36 -8.05 -0.86
N ILE A 24 -1.00 -6.78 -1.07
CA ILE A 24 -1.42 -5.98 -2.23
C ILE A 24 -1.00 -6.67 -3.53
N GLY A 25 0.24 -7.19 -3.59
CA GLY A 25 0.80 -7.88 -4.75
C GLY A 25 -0.01 -9.09 -5.22
N ALA A 26 -0.65 -9.82 -4.30
CA ALA A 26 -1.51 -10.95 -4.61
C ALA A 26 -2.75 -10.56 -5.44
N TYR A 27 -3.25 -9.34 -5.25
CA TYR A 27 -4.40 -8.78 -5.96
C TYR A 27 -4.00 -7.94 -7.18
N SER A 28 -2.84 -7.26 -7.11
CA SER A 28 -2.29 -6.46 -8.20
C SER A 28 -2.06 -7.29 -9.46
N LYS A 29 -1.52 -8.51 -9.32
CA LYS A 29 -1.34 -9.48 -10.43
C LYS A 29 -2.64 -9.86 -11.13
N LYS A 30 -3.78 -9.70 -10.45
CA LYS A 30 -5.12 -10.00 -10.97
C LYS A 30 -5.84 -8.75 -11.48
N LYS A 31 -5.18 -7.59 -11.54
CA LYS A 31 -5.76 -6.28 -11.91
C LYS A 31 -6.96 -5.88 -11.06
N LEU A 32 -7.01 -6.34 -9.81
CA LEU A 32 -8.06 -6.00 -8.85
C LEU A 32 -7.73 -4.67 -8.16
N TYR A 33 -7.79 -3.59 -8.92
CA TYR A 33 -7.38 -2.24 -8.51
C TYR A 33 -8.02 -1.78 -7.20
N LEU A 34 -9.36 -1.85 -7.10
CA LEU A 34 -10.08 -1.40 -5.90
C LEU A 34 -9.67 -2.19 -4.64
N LYS A 35 -9.43 -3.50 -4.78
CA LYS A 35 -8.97 -4.32 -3.66
C LYS A 35 -7.54 -3.95 -3.22
N CYS A 36 -6.70 -3.56 -4.17
CA CYS A 36 -5.35 -3.08 -3.87
C CYS A 36 -5.39 -1.76 -3.09
N LEU A 37 -6.31 -0.84 -3.43
CA LEU A 37 -6.51 0.41 -2.70
C LEU A 37 -7.04 0.17 -1.29
N GLU A 38 -8.04 -0.70 -1.11
CA GLU A 38 -8.58 -1.06 0.20
C GLU A 38 -7.47 -1.57 1.13
N ILE A 39 -6.63 -2.50 0.65
CA ILE A 39 -5.53 -3.05 1.44
C ILE A 39 -4.45 -1.98 1.73
N PHE A 40 -4.24 -1.05 0.81
CA PHE A 40 -3.32 0.06 0.99
C PHE A 40 -3.81 1.06 2.06
N GLU A 41 -5.11 1.34 2.09
CA GLU A 41 -5.73 2.14 3.17
C GLU A 41 -5.60 1.42 4.52
N GLU A 42 -5.91 0.12 4.58
CA GLU A 42 -5.71 -0.70 5.79
C GLU A 42 -4.25 -0.66 6.30
N MET A 43 -3.27 -0.63 5.38
CA MET A 43 -1.85 -0.53 5.71
C MET A 43 -1.53 0.81 6.40
N ILE A 44 -2.07 1.91 5.89
CA ILE A 44 -1.90 3.25 6.48
C ILE A 44 -2.59 3.33 7.85
N ASP A 45 -3.81 2.82 7.97
CA ASP A 45 -4.56 2.78 9.24
C ASP A 45 -3.82 1.97 10.32
N ALA A 46 -3.07 0.93 9.91
CA ALA A 46 -2.19 0.17 10.78
C ALA A 46 -0.88 0.91 11.15
N SER A 47 -0.76 2.19 10.79
CA SER A 47 0.44 3.02 10.94
C SER A 47 1.68 2.39 10.30
N CYS A 48 1.48 1.68 9.19
CA CYS A 48 2.56 1.11 8.39
C CYS A 48 2.65 1.91 7.10
N TYR A 49 3.72 2.68 6.92
CA TYR A 49 3.81 3.60 5.79
C TYR A 49 4.36 2.90 4.54
N PRO A 50 3.69 3.08 3.38
CA PRO A 50 4.10 2.48 2.12
C PRO A 50 5.42 3.07 1.62
N ASP A 51 6.16 2.27 0.85
CA ASP A 51 7.42 2.66 0.24
C ASP A 51 7.37 2.62 -1.30
N GLY A 52 8.52 2.82 -1.95
CA GLY A 52 8.63 2.74 -3.40
C GLY A 52 8.25 1.37 -3.98
N GLY A 53 8.42 0.29 -3.21
CA GLY A 53 7.97 -1.05 -3.55
C GLY A 53 6.44 -1.14 -3.55
N THR A 54 5.79 -0.62 -2.52
CA THR A 54 4.33 -0.54 -2.45
C THR A 54 3.75 0.26 -3.62
N ALA A 55 4.34 1.41 -3.93
CA ALA A 55 3.96 2.25 -5.06
C ALA A 55 4.03 1.50 -6.40
N LYS A 56 5.12 0.77 -6.64
CA LYS A 56 5.30 -0.05 -7.85
C LYS A 56 4.22 -1.11 -7.98
N VAL A 57 3.86 -1.77 -6.88
CA VAL A 57 2.82 -2.80 -6.86
C VAL A 57 1.43 -2.22 -7.14
N LEU A 58 1.11 -1.04 -6.60
CA LEU A 58 -0.15 -0.35 -6.87
C LEU A 58 -0.28 0.07 -8.34
N LEU A 59 0.78 0.68 -8.90
CA LEU A 59 0.82 1.07 -10.31
C LEU A 59 0.64 -0.15 -11.24
N ALA A 60 1.19 -1.30 -10.87
CA ALA A 60 1.01 -2.54 -11.62
C ALA A 60 -0.44 -3.05 -11.61
N ALA A 61 -1.27 -2.65 -10.64
CA ALA A 61 -2.69 -3.01 -10.58
C ALA A 61 -3.56 -2.16 -11.51
N CYS A 62 -3.10 -0.99 -11.94
CA CYS A 62 -3.84 -0.09 -12.81
C CYS A 62 -4.06 -0.69 -14.20
N SER A 63 -5.20 -0.32 -14.80
CA SER A 63 -5.63 -0.76 -16.15
C SER A 63 -5.96 0.40 -17.08
N ASN A 64 -5.92 1.64 -16.61
CA ASN A 64 -6.14 2.84 -17.41
C ASN A 64 -5.41 4.05 -16.82
N GLU A 65 -5.32 5.13 -17.61
CA GLU A 65 -4.60 6.35 -17.26
C GLU A 65 -5.16 7.05 -16.02
N ASN A 66 -6.49 7.10 -15.87
CA ASN A 66 -7.14 7.69 -14.71
C ASN A 66 -6.71 7.01 -13.40
N GLN A 67 -6.61 5.68 -13.37
CA GLN A 67 -6.11 4.93 -12.20
C GLN A 67 -4.63 5.20 -11.93
N ILE A 68 -3.81 5.30 -12.98
CA ILE A 68 -2.38 5.64 -12.86
C ILE A 68 -2.22 7.03 -12.26
N GLU A 69 -3.00 8.01 -12.74
CA GLU A 69 -2.99 9.38 -12.25
C GLU A 69 -3.38 9.45 -10.77
N GLN A 70 -4.45 8.76 -10.37
CA GLN A 70 -4.88 8.69 -8.97
C GLN A 70 -3.79 8.11 -8.07
N VAL A 71 -3.23 6.95 -8.41
CA VAL A 71 -2.14 6.33 -7.62
C VAL A 71 -0.93 7.23 -7.54
N THR A 72 -0.54 7.85 -8.66
CA THR A 72 0.62 8.76 -8.70
C THR A 72 0.39 10.02 -7.86
N SER A 73 -0.84 10.57 -7.87
CA SER A 73 -1.22 11.71 -7.02
C SER A 73 -1.05 11.37 -5.54
N VAL A 74 -1.61 10.23 -5.10
CA VAL A 74 -1.48 9.74 -3.72
C VAL A 74 -0.01 9.61 -3.32
N ILE A 75 0.81 8.91 -4.13
CA ILE A 75 2.24 8.70 -3.84
C ILE A 75 3.00 10.03 -3.72
N ARG A 76 2.71 11.00 -4.59
CA ARG A 76 3.36 12.32 -4.55
C ARG A 76 3.00 13.10 -3.29
N THR A 77 1.73 13.07 -2.87
CA THR A 77 1.28 13.75 -1.65
C THR A 77 1.98 13.18 -0.41
N MET A 78 2.07 11.85 -0.31
CA MET A 78 2.80 11.18 0.80
C MET A 78 4.27 11.60 0.89
N HIS A 79 4.96 11.76 -0.25
CA HIS A 79 6.34 12.23 -0.29
C HIS A 79 6.50 13.70 0.14
N LYS A 80 5.50 14.55 -0.15
CA LYS A 80 5.50 15.96 0.26
C LYS A 80 5.26 16.08 1.77
N ASP A 81 4.33 15.31 2.31
CA ASP A 81 3.98 15.38 3.74
C ASP A 81 5.13 14.86 4.62
N MET A 82 5.83 13.82 4.19
CA MET A 82 7.03 13.32 4.88
C MET A 82 8.16 14.37 4.94
N LYS A 83 8.35 15.16 3.88
CA LYS A 83 9.32 16.29 3.89
C LYS A 83 8.90 17.41 4.84
N THR A 84 7.59 17.62 5.01
CA THR A 84 7.06 18.67 5.89
C THR A 84 7.28 18.29 7.35
N VAL A 85 7.11 17.01 7.71
CA VAL A 85 7.40 16.49 9.07
C VAL A 85 8.89 16.57 9.41
N LEU A 86 9.79 16.30 8.45
CA LEU A 86 11.24 16.42 8.64
C LEU A 86 11.75 17.87 8.66
N SER A 87 10.98 18.82 8.12
CA SER A 87 11.34 20.25 8.09
C SER A 87 10.99 20.98 9.40
N VAL A 88 10.19 20.37 10.27
CA VAL A 88 9.72 20.96 11.54
C VAL A 88 10.33 20.28 12.78
N ALA A 89 11.32 19.40 12.57
CA ALA A 89 12.11 18.74 13.60
C ALA A 89 13.56 19.25 13.55
#